data_AF-A0A162LDN5-F1
#
_entry.id   AF-A0A162LDN5-F1
#
_cell.length_a   1.000
_cell.length_b   1.000
_cell.length_c   1.000
_cell.angle_alpha   90.00
_cell.angle_beta   90.00
_cell.angle_gamma   90.00
#
_symmetry.space_group_name_H-M   'P 1'
#
loop_
_entity.id
_entity.type
_entity.pdbx_description
1 polymer ?
#
loop_
_entity_poly.entity_id
_entity_poly.type
_entity_poly.pdbx_seq_one_letter_code
_entity_poly.pdbx_strand_id
1 'polypeptide(L)' 'MDYEKYDYIIGMDSYNIRNILRIIRQDSGNKVTKLLDFSDTSGDIADPWYTGNFDDTYDDIKIGCEALLKYISDKASSLI' A
#
# COMPACT_ATOMS: atom_id res chain seq x y z
N MET A 1 3.61 -14.79 12.24
CA MET A 1 2.99 -14.55 10.91
C MET A 1 3.50 -13.22 10.35
N ASP A 2 3.34 -12.92 9.06
CA ASP A 2 3.86 -11.68 8.45
C ASP A 2 3.37 -10.41 9.17
N TYR A 3 2.13 -10.41 9.64
CA TYR A 3 1.54 -9.31 10.40
C TYR A 3 2.32 -8.90 11.67
N GLU A 4 2.99 -9.87 12.31
CA GLU A 4 3.81 -9.62 13.50
C GLU A 4 5.21 -9.11 13.13
N LYS A 5 5.67 -9.41 11.90
CA LYS A 5 7.04 -9.14 11.45
C LYS A 5 7.21 -7.78 10.79
N TYR A 6 6.20 -7.31 10.06
CA TYR A 6 6.28 -6.09 9.27
C TYR A 6 5.52 -4.94 9.94
N ASP A 7 6.02 -3.72 9.76
CA ASP A 7 5.37 -2.50 10.25
C ASP A 7 4.25 -2.02 9.32
N TYR A 8 4.37 -2.32 8.02
CA TYR A 8 3.41 -1.96 6.99
C TYR A 8 3.11 -3.18 6.12
N ILE A 9 1.84 -3.36 5.78
CA ILE A 9 1.35 -4.37 4.85
C ILE A 9 0.57 -3.64 3.76
N ILE A 10 1.16 -3.57 2.58
CA ILE A 10 0.67 -2.74 1.49
C ILE A 10 -0.17 -3.57 0.53
N GLY A 11 -1.43 -3.20 0.36
CA GLY A 11 -2.31 -3.73 -0.68
C GLY A 11 -2.30 -2.84 -1.93
N MET A 12 -2.47 -3.43 -3.11
CA MET A 12 -2.50 -2.68 -4.37
C MET A 12 -3.90 -2.13 -4.68
N ASP A 13 -4.93 -2.85 -4.25
CA ASP A 13 -6.33 -2.52 -4.50
C ASP A 13 -7.21 -2.83 -3.28
N SER A 14 -8.49 -2.47 -3.36
CA SER A 14 -9.45 -2.73 -2.30
C SER A 14 -9.74 -4.22 -2.08
N TYR A 15 -9.51 -5.07 -3.08
CA TYR A 15 -9.69 -6.53 -2.96
C TYR A 15 -8.57 -7.18 -2.15
N ASN A 16 -7.33 -6.71 -2.33
CA ASN A 16 -6.13 -7.08 -1.59
C ASN A 16 -6.37 -6.79 -0.11
N ILE A 17 -6.82 -5.58 0.22
CA ILE A 17 -7.15 -5.18 1.61
C ILE A 17 -8.19 -6.13 2.22
N ARG A 18 -9.30 -6.38 1.51
CA ARG A 18 -10.34 -7.30 2.00
C ARG A 18 -9.80 -8.71 2.26
N ASN A 19 -8.95 -9.23 1.39
CA ASN A 19 -8.38 -10.57 1.53
C ASN A 19 -7.35 -10.65 2.66
N ILE A 20 -6.48 -9.64 2.79
CA ILE A 20 -5.54 -9.55 3.91
C ILE A 20 -6.31 -9.56 5.22
N LEU A 21 -7.33 -8.70 5.37
CA LEU A 21 -8.15 -8.61 6.58
C LEU A 21 -8.89 -9.93 6.90
N ARG A 22 -9.29 -10.71 5.90
CA ARG A 22 -9.84 -12.05 6.10
C ARG A 22 -8.82 -13.04 6.68
N ILE A 23 -7.55 -12.93 6.27
CA ILE A 23 -6.47 -13.81 6.75
C ILE A 23 -6.05 -13.43 8.16
N ILE A 24 -5.76 -12.15 8.41
CA ILE A 24 -5.25 -11.69 9.71
C ILE A 24 -6.36 -11.52 10.75
N ARG A 25 -7.62 -11.50 10.32
CA ARG A 25 -8.86 -11.28 11.09
C ARG A 25 -9.01 -9.87 11.69
N GLN A 26 -7.93 -9.27 12.18
CA GLN A 26 -7.96 -7.94 12.78
C GLN A 26 -6.65 -7.19 12.52
N ASP A 27 -6.77 -5.92 12.12
CA ASP A 27 -5.64 -4.99 11.97
C ASP A 27 -5.48 -4.11 13.22
N SER A 28 -5.16 -4.73 14.36
CA SER A 28 -4.97 -4.03 15.64
C SER A 28 -3.84 -2.98 15.66
N GLY A 29 -2.92 -3.05 14.70
CA GLY A 29 -1.77 -2.17 14.58
C GLY A 29 -1.93 -1.10 13.51
N ASN A 30 -3.08 -1.05 12.82
CA ASN A 30 -3.33 -0.18 11.66
C ASN A 30 -2.18 -0.26 10.64
N LYS A 31 -1.74 -1.50 10.34
CA LYS A 31 -0.61 -1.79 9.45
C LYS A 31 -1.04 -2.02 8.01
N VAL A 32 -2.33 -2.29 7.77
CA VAL A 32 -2.85 -2.65 6.45
C VAL A 32 -3.39 -1.40 5.75
N THR A 33 -2.81 -1.06 4.61
CA THR A 33 -3.16 0.16 3.86
C THR A 33 -2.95 -0.04 2.36
N LYS A 34 -3.61 0.76 1.51
CA LYS A 34 -3.28 0.74 0.08
C LYS A 34 -2.03 1.57 -0.18
N LEU A 35 -1.29 1.22 -1.23
CA LEU A 35 -0.09 1.95 -1.61
C LEU A 35 -0.43 3.41 -2.00
N LEU A 36 -1.50 3.61 -2.77
CA LEU A 36 -1.91 4.93 -3.23
C LEU A 36 -2.46 5.82 -2.11
N ASP A 37 -2.86 5.26 -0.96
CA ASP A 37 -3.32 6.04 0.20
C ASP A 37 -2.21 6.94 0.81
N PHE A 38 -0.94 6.71 0.45
CA PHE A 38 0.18 7.59 0.82
C PHE A 38 0.38 8.78 -0.13
N SER A 39 -0.23 8.73 -1.31
CA SER A 39 -0.10 9.74 -2.37
C SER A 39 -1.32 10.65 -2.42
N ASP A 40 -1.26 11.70 -3.26
CA ASP A 40 -2.42 12.53 -3.58
C ASP A 40 -3.39 11.86 -4.58
N THR A 41 -3.01 10.70 -5.11
CA THR A 41 -3.85 9.89 -6.00
C THR A 41 -4.73 8.97 -5.16
N SER A 42 -6.06 9.13 -5.27
CA SER A 42 -7.00 8.20 -4.65
C SER A 42 -7.34 7.06 -5.60
N GLY A 43 -7.33 5.82 -5.14
CA GLY A 43 -7.85 4.72 -5.93
C GLY A 43 -7.20 3.38 -5.65
N ASP A 44 -7.44 2.47 -6.57
CA ASP A 44 -6.82 1.16 -6.63
C ASP A 44 -5.82 1.20 -7.79
N ILE A 45 -4.68 0.54 -7.63
CA ILE A 45 -3.68 0.42 -8.72
C ILE A 45 -4.29 -0.34 -9.88
N ALA A 46 -4.05 0.13 -11.11
CA ALA A 46 -4.48 -0.57 -12.30
C ALA A 46 -3.94 -2.00 -12.33
N ASP A 47 -4.81 -2.99 -12.56
CA ASP A 47 -4.36 -4.38 -12.70
C ASP A 47 -3.93 -4.64 -14.16
N PRO A 48 -2.64 -4.91 -14.41
CA PRO A 48 -2.14 -5.12 -15.77
C PRO A 48 -2.61 -6.46 -16.35
N TRP A 49 -3.01 -7.41 -15.51
CA TRP A 49 -3.44 -8.73 -15.97
C TRP A 49 -4.78 -8.68 -16.70
N TYR A 50 -5.68 -7.78 -16.29
CA TYR A 50 -6.99 -7.61 -16.92
C TYR A 50 -7.00 -6.57 -18.03
N THR A 51 -6.15 -5.55 -17.93
CA THR A 51 -6.11 -4.44 -18.91
C THR A 51 -5.08 -4.66 -20.01
N GLY A 52 -4.02 -5.43 -19.75
CA GLY A 52 -2.84 -5.51 -20.60
C GLY A 52 -1.97 -4.25 -20.58
N ASN A 53 -2.33 -3.23 -19.80
CA ASN A 53 -1.59 -1.98 -19.71
C ASN A 53 -0.68 -1.96 -18.48
N PHE A 54 0.60 -2.22 -18.72
CA PHE A 54 1.63 -2.19 -17.68
C PHE A 54 2.12 -0.78 -17.38
N ASP A 55 1.94 0.18 -18.28
CA ASP A 55 2.41 1.55 -18.10
C ASP A 55 1.60 2.26 -17.01
N ASP A 56 0.26 2.16 -17.05
CA ASP A 56 -0.61 2.72 -16.00
C ASP A 56 -0.29 2.09 -14.62
N THR A 57 -0.08 0.77 -14.60
CA THR A 57 0.30 0.04 -13.37
C THR A 57 1.63 0.55 -12.83
N TYR A 58 2.61 0.74 -13.71
CA TYR A 58 3.93 1.23 -13.34
C TYR A 58 3.86 2.64 -12.77
N ASP A 59 3.12 3.54 -13.42
CA ASP A 59 2.98 4.93 -12.99
C ASP A 59 2.32 5.00 -11.60
N ASP A 60 1.25 4.24 -11.37
CA ASP A 60 0.59 4.12 -10.07
C ASP A 60 1.54 3.61 -8.98
N ILE A 61 2.29 2.52 -9.26
CA ILE A 61 3.25 1.94 -8.31
C ILE A 61 4.36 2.94 -7.99
N LYS A 62 4.87 3.65 -8.99
CA LYS A 62 5.95 4.62 -8.83
C LYS A 62 5.52 5.77 -7.93
N ILE A 63 4.37 6.38 -8.23
CA ILE A 63 3.78 7.47 -7.42
C ILE A 63 3.59 7.01 -5.98
N GLY A 64 3.00 5.84 -5.79
CA GLY A 64 2.75 5.28 -4.48
C GLY A 64 4.02 4.97 -3.68
N CYS A 65 5.06 4.41 -4.32
CA CYS A 65 6.34 4.13 -3.67
C CYS A 65 7.08 5.40 -3.25
N GLU A 66 7.12 6.42 -4.11
CA GLU A 66 7.74 7.71 -3.80
C GLU A 66 7.06 8.39 -2.61
N ALA A 67 5.73 8.35 -2.58
CA ALA A 67 4.94 8.92 -1.49
C ALA A 67 5.10 8.14 -0.17
N LEU A 68 5.08 6.81 -0.21
CA LEU A 68 5.35 5.95 0.94
C LEU A 68 6.75 6.19 1.52
N LEU A 69 7.77 6.27 0.65
CA LEU A 69 9.14 6.53 1.08
C LEU A 69 9.22 7.87 1.82
N LYS A 70 8.64 8.93 1.24
CA LYS A 70 8.58 10.25 1.87
C LYS A 70 7.89 10.18 3.24
N TYR A 71 6.74 9.52 3.35
CA TYR A 71 6.02 9.37 4.60
C TYR A 71 6.86 8.68 5.69
N ILE A 72 7.54 7.58 5.33
CA ILE A 72 8.39 6.84 6.28
C ILE A 72 9.59 7.68 6.70
N SER A 73 10.24 8.40 5.76
CA SER A 73 11.35 9.29 6.04
C SER A 73 10.97 10.44 6.98
N ASP A 74 9.84 11.11 6.71
CA ASP A 74 9.36 12.23 7.53
C ASP A 74 9.00 11.77 8.95
N LYS A 75 8.35 10.60 9.06
CA LYS A 75 8.04 9.98 10.35
C LYS A 75 9.31 9.65 11.12
N ALA A 76 10.33 9.11 10.46
CA ALA A 76 11.63 8.81 11.07
C ALA A 76 12.36 10.08 11.55
N SER A 77 12.33 11.17 10.78
CA SER A 77 12.92 12.45 11.17
C SER A 77 12.17 13.11 12.34
N SER A 78 10.86 12.92 12.45
CA SER A 78 10.02 13.47 13.52
C SER A 78 10.18 12.76 14.87
N LEU A 79 10.89 11.63 14.89
CA LEU A 79 11.20 10.83 16.08
C LEU A 79 12.54 11.22 16.74
N ILE A 80 13.23 12.24 16.19
CA ILE A 80 14.50 12.80 16.68
C ILE A 80 14.25 14.20 17.22
#